data_AF-A0A963RRL6-F1
#
_entry.id   AF-A0A963RRL6-F1
#
_cell.length_a   1.000
_cell.length_b   1.000
_cell.length_c   1.000
_cell.angle_alpha   90.00
_cell.angle_beta   90.00
_cell.angle_gamma   90.00
#
_symmetry.space_group_name_H-M   'P 1'
#
loop_
_entity.id
_entity.type
_entity.pdbx_description
1 polymer ?
#
loop_
_entity_poly.entity_id
_entity_poly.type
_entity_poly.pdbx_seq_one_letter_code
_entity_poly.pdbx_strand_id
1 'polypeptide(L)'
;MRLLVLREVGHDVDHPRWSPDALRRRFAYLDPVKLETTLKRLRESGLISYADDGLYHLSDAGRNAVAALGMLLRFGESEDAELGFLTAQLAGLQATDSINAEALGHLLSKLNDLTLHFEEAIASGSEFRIVESRRRLSANGKWLDRGTDILRSLLSDPDAPFDVARIAQRIGLAQSRLARVDAAFQRALNKIETQRVTLGSSGISSSDVTAWLGQQNMDALAAMAFDAITDTPHIPLLA
;
A
#
# COMPACT_ATOMS: atom_id res chain seq x y z
N MET A 1 21.02 -1.50 -3.19
CA MET A 1 22.21 -1.83 -2.35
C MET A 1 22.44 -0.83 -1.23
N ARG A 2 22.59 0.49 -1.47
CA ARG A 2 22.70 1.50 -0.37
C ARG A 2 21.56 1.43 0.65
N LEU A 3 20.31 1.34 0.16
CA LEU A 3 19.12 1.19 1.01
C LEU A 3 19.10 -0.11 1.82
N LEU A 4 19.57 -1.21 1.22
CA LEU A 4 19.69 -2.51 1.89
C LEU A 4 20.66 -2.42 3.06
N VAL A 5 21.88 -1.93 2.78
CA VAL A 5 22.91 -1.75 3.81
C VAL A 5 22.38 -0.82 4.90
N LEU A 6 21.90 0.38 4.54
CA LEU A 6 21.40 1.37 5.50
C LEU A 6 20.27 0.82 6.39
N ARG A 7 19.30 0.10 5.81
CA ARG A 7 18.21 -0.56 6.55
C ARG A 7 18.74 -1.58 7.55
N GLU A 8 19.63 -2.45 7.10
CA GLU A 8 20.11 -3.56 7.91
C GLU A 8 21.05 -3.11 9.02
N VAL A 9 21.85 -2.06 8.81
CA VAL A 9 22.63 -1.44 9.89
C VAL A 9 21.73 -0.71 10.88
N GLY A 10 20.63 -0.11 10.42
CA GLY A 10 19.70 0.67 11.24
C GLY A 10 18.63 -0.13 11.99
N HIS A 11 18.50 -1.43 11.74
CA HIS A 11 17.54 -2.30 12.44
C HIS A 11 18.06 -2.77 13.81
N ASP A 12 19.38 -2.73 14.02
CA ASP A 12 20.07 -3.20 15.22
C ASP A 12 20.16 -2.06 16.25
N VAL A 13 19.20 -2.03 17.18
CA VAL A 13 19.06 -0.97 18.20
C VAL A 13 20.09 -1.16 19.32
N ASP A 14 20.53 -2.39 19.56
CA ASP A 14 21.40 -2.76 20.69
C ASP A 14 22.88 -2.47 20.42
N HIS A 15 23.28 -2.40 19.14
CA HIS A 15 24.67 -2.11 18.74
C HIS A 15 24.72 -0.94 17.75
N PRO A 16 24.73 0.33 18.21
CA PRO A 16 24.71 1.50 17.32
C PRO A 16 26.08 1.85 16.69
N ARG A 17 27.12 1.07 16.98
CA ARG A 17 28.49 1.27 16.46
C ARG A 17 29.04 -0.05 15.92
N TRP A 18 29.75 -0.01 14.79
CA TRP A 18 30.23 -1.21 14.09
C TRP A 18 31.67 -1.08 13.63
N SER A 19 32.49 -2.09 13.90
CA SER A 19 33.82 -2.18 13.29
C SER A 19 33.73 -2.57 11.80
N PRO A 20 34.76 -2.26 10.99
CA PRO A 20 34.80 -2.69 9.59
C PRO A 20 34.59 -4.21 9.42
N ASP A 21 35.21 -5.02 10.29
CA ASP A 21 35.08 -6.48 10.23
C ASP A 21 33.72 -6.98 10.71
N ALA A 22 33.04 -6.27 11.60
CA ALA A 22 31.65 -6.57 11.95
C ALA A 22 30.72 -6.33 10.75
N LEU A 23 30.91 -5.24 10.00
CA LEU A 23 30.14 -4.95 8.78
C LEU A 23 30.43 -5.98 7.67
N ARG A 24 31.70 -6.35 7.44
CA ARG A 24 32.05 -7.39 6.45
C ARG A 24 31.44 -8.74 6.78
N ARG A 25 31.44 -9.14 8.06
CA ARG A 25 30.78 -10.38 8.49
C ARG A 25 29.27 -10.32 8.31
N ARG A 26 28.63 -9.20 8.69
CA ARG A 26 27.18 -9.03 8.53
C ARG A 26 26.74 -9.03 7.06
N PHE A 27 27.52 -8.41 6.19
CA PHE A 27 27.26 -8.33 4.76
C PHE A 27 28.09 -9.33 3.93
N ALA A 28 28.43 -10.49 4.49
CA ALA A 28 29.27 -11.50 3.83
C ALA A 28 28.66 -12.04 2.52
N TYR A 29 27.34 -11.86 2.34
CA TYR A 29 26.61 -12.20 1.13
C TYR A 29 26.80 -11.18 -0.01
N LEU A 30 27.42 -10.03 0.25
CA LEU A 30 27.76 -9.01 -0.75
C LEU A 30 29.20 -9.15 -1.21
N ASP A 31 29.46 -8.81 -2.47
CA ASP A 31 30.82 -8.65 -2.98
C ASP A 31 31.59 -7.59 -2.15
N PRO A 32 32.82 -7.88 -1.68
CA PRO A 32 33.56 -6.97 -0.80
C PRO A 32 33.81 -5.59 -1.40
N VAL A 33 34.13 -5.51 -2.69
CA VAL A 33 34.42 -4.23 -3.37
C VAL A 33 33.13 -3.39 -3.44
N LYS A 34 32.00 -4.04 -3.73
CA LYS A 34 30.68 -3.40 -3.75
C LYS A 34 30.27 -2.90 -2.36
N LEU A 35 30.55 -3.65 -1.29
CA LEU A 35 30.28 -3.24 0.08
C LEU A 35 31.09 -2.01 0.46
N GLU A 36 32.41 -2.02 0.26
CA GLU A 36 33.29 -0.89 0.57
C GLU A 36 32.90 0.37 -0.22
N THR A 37 32.56 0.20 -1.50
CA THR A 37 32.04 1.29 -2.34
C THR A 37 30.74 1.86 -1.80
N THR A 38 29.86 1.02 -1.25
CA THR A 38 28.58 1.42 -0.65
C THR A 38 28.79 2.17 0.66
N LEU A 39 29.65 1.67 1.55
CA LEU A 39 30.00 2.33 2.80
C LEU A 39 30.64 3.71 2.54
N LYS A 40 31.58 3.79 1.59
CA LYS A 40 32.17 5.06 1.17
C LYS A 40 31.11 6.05 0.72
N ARG A 41 30.18 5.61 -0.13
CA ARG A 41 29.10 6.45 -0.67
C ARG A 41 28.10 6.90 0.41
N LEU A 42 27.76 6.03 1.36
CA LEU A 42 26.90 6.39 2.48
C LEU A 42 27.57 7.42 3.41
N ARG A 43 28.90 7.35 3.53
CA ARG A 43 29.70 8.33 4.27
C ARG A 43 29.75 9.68 3.55
N GLU A 44 29.98 9.66 2.25
CA GLU A 44 29.98 10.87 1.40
C GLU A 44 28.61 11.57 1.40
N SER A 45 27.51 10.82 1.48
CA SER A 45 26.17 11.39 1.61
C SER A 45 25.78 11.77 3.04
N GLY A 46 26.70 11.67 4.01
CA GLY A 46 26.46 12.05 5.41
C GLY A 46 25.44 11.16 6.14
N LEU A 47 25.18 9.94 5.67
CA LEU A 47 24.23 9.01 6.30
C LEU A 47 24.90 8.09 7.32
N ILE A 48 26.19 7.80 7.14
CA ILE A 48 27.02 7.11 8.12
C ILE A 48 28.30 7.90 8.37
N SER A 49 28.84 7.79 9.57
CA SER A 49 30.06 8.44 9.99
C SER A 49 31.07 7.39 10.45
N TYR A 50 32.35 7.65 10.20
CA TYR A 50 33.47 6.85 10.71
C TYR A 50 34.17 7.70 11.77
N ALA A 51 34.06 7.29 13.04
CA ALA A 51 34.61 8.04 14.16
C ALA A 51 36.08 7.71 14.40
N ASP A 52 36.73 8.53 15.23
CA ASP A 52 38.16 8.42 15.54
C ASP A 52 38.52 7.12 16.29
N ASP A 53 37.53 6.47 16.91
CA ASP A 53 37.65 5.14 17.53
C ASP A 53 37.65 3.99 16.51
N GLY A 54 37.60 4.31 15.21
CA GLY A 54 37.61 3.33 14.12
C GLY A 54 36.28 2.62 13.92
N LEU A 55 35.18 3.16 14.47
CA LEU A 55 33.85 2.57 14.37
C LEU A 55 32.94 3.39 13.46
N TYR A 56 32.17 2.68 12.63
CA TYR A 56 31.04 3.23 11.91
C TYR A 56 29.85 3.44 12.84
N HIS A 57 29.11 4.52 12.63
CA HIS A 57 27.82 4.76 13.27
C HIS A 57 26.89 5.52 12.32
N LEU A 58 25.59 5.47 12.57
CA LEU A 58 24.62 6.31 11.86
C LEU A 58 24.79 7.76 12.30
N SER A 59 24.78 8.69 11.36
CA SER A 59 24.59 10.12 11.65
C SER A 59 23.12 10.39 12.05
N ASP A 60 22.81 11.62 12.47
CA ASP A 60 21.41 12.01 12.71
C ASP A 60 20.57 11.94 11.43
N ALA A 61 21.13 12.38 10.30
CA ALA A 61 20.48 12.24 9.00
C ALA A 61 20.28 10.76 8.62
N GLY A 62 21.25 9.90 8.93
CA GLY A 62 21.16 8.44 8.75
C GLY A 62 20.06 7.81 9.58
N ARG A 63 19.96 8.18 10.87
CA ARG A 63 18.88 7.73 11.77
C ARG A 63 17.51 8.15 11.25
N ASN A 64 17.35 9.40 10.83
CA ASN A 64 16.11 9.89 10.25
C ASN A 64 15.74 9.16 8.95
N ALA A 65 16.73 8.89 8.09
CA ALA A 65 16.52 8.13 6.86
C ALA A 65 16.09 6.68 7.14
N VAL A 66 16.72 5.99 8.10
CA VAL A 66 16.33 4.64 8.53
C VAL A 66 14.91 4.63 9.11
N ALA A 67 14.56 5.62 9.95
CA ALA A 67 13.22 5.73 10.52
C ALA A 67 12.15 5.93 9.43
N ALA A 68 12.41 6.81 8.45
CA ALA A 68 11.54 7.02 7.30
C ALA A 68 11.40 5.75 6.46
N LEU A 69 12.50 5.04 6.19
CA LEU A 69 12.48 3.75 5.47
C LEU A 69 11.70 2.69 6.25
N GLY A 70 11.86 2.62 7.57
CA GLY A 70 11.10 1.72 8.44
C GLY A 70 9.60 2.03 8.42
N MET A 71 9.20 3.30 8.36
CA MET A 71 7.80 3.69 8.14
C MET A 71 7.32 3.19 6.76
N LEU A 72 8.03 3.54 5.69
CA LEU A 72 7.67 3.16 4.32
C LEU A 72 7.54 1.65 4.11
N LEU A 73 8.44 0.86 4.69
CA LEU A 73 8.43 -0.60 4.54
C LEU A 73 7.28 -1.27 5.31
N ARG A 74 6.89 -0.73 6.48
CA ARG A 74 5.68 -1.19 7.19
C ARG A 74 4.40 -0.89 6.40
N PHE A 75 4.41 0.14 5.54
CA PHE A 75 3.27 0.47 4.69
C PHE A 75 3.14 -0.45 3.46
N GLY A 76 4.21 -1.15 3.07
CA GLY A 76 4.15 -2.18 2.02
C GLY A 76 3.38 -3.43 2.44
N GLU A 77 3.18 -3.65 3.74
CA GLU A 77 2.46 -4.81 4.28
C GLU A 77 0.94 -4.55 4.43
N SER A 78 0.50 -3.29 4.39
CA SER A 78 -0.92 -2.93 4.21
C SER A 78 -1.07 -1.63 3.42
N GLU A 79 -1.55 -1.75 2.19
CA GLU A 79 -1.86 -0.62 1.29
C GLU A 79 -2.87 0.38 1.90
N ASP A 80 -3.61 -0.04 2.94
CA ASP A 80 -4.55 0.74 3.75
C ASP A 80 -3.85 1.69 4.75
N ALA A 81 -2.56 1.48 5.04
CA ALA A 81 -1.80 2.33 5.97
C ALA A 81 -1.21 3.58 5.30
N GLU A 82 -1.03 3.58 3.98
CA GLU A 82 -0.37 4.67 3.25
C GLU A 82 -1.20 5.96 3.24
N LEU A 83 -2.52 5.89 3.02
CA LEU A 83 -3.38 7.07 3.13
C LEU A 83 -3.36 7.64 4.54
N GLY A 84 -3.35 6.78 5.57
CA GLY A 84 -3.24 7.22 6.95
C GLY A 84 -1.95 7.98 7.23
N PHE A 85 -0.82 7.52 6.68
CA PHE A 85 0.46 8.20 6.77
C PHE A 85 0.44 9.57 6.07
N LEU A 86 -0.02 9.64 4.81
CA LEU A 86 -0.07 10.88 4.05
C LEU A 86 -0.98 11.92 4.73
N THR A 87 -2.14 11.50 5.22
CA THR A 87 -3.04 12.39 5.97
C THR A 87 -2.43 12.84 7.30
N ALA A 88 -1.73 11.97 8.02
CA ALA A 88 -1.05 12.35 9.26
C ALA A 88 0.13 13.32 9.01
N GLN A 89 0.90 13.09 7.94
CA GLN A 89 1.95 14.00 7.51
C GLN A 89 1.39 15.38 7.17
N LEU A 90 0.30 15.44 6.40
CA LEU A 90 -0.39 16.70 6.08
C LEU A 90 -0.91 17.42 7.32
N ALA A 91 -1.48 16.69 8.29
CA ALA A 91 -1.91 17.28 9.55
C ALA A 91 -0.74 17.88 10.34
N GLY A 92 0.42 17.20 10.36
CA GLY A 92 1.64 17.71 10.97
C GLY A 92 2.16 18.98 10.29
N LEU A 93 2.18 18.99 8.96
CA LEU A 93 2.57 20.16 8.16
C LEU A 93 1.58 21.32 8.34
N GLN A 94 0.28 21.04 8.49
CA GLN A 94 -0.72 22.08 8.76
C GLN A 94 -0.46 22.76 10.11
N ALA A 95 -0.14 21.97 11.13
CA ALA A 95 0.10 22.48 12.49
C ALA A 95 1.33 23.41 12.57
N THR A 96 2.27 23.27 11.65
CA THR A 96 3.47 24.12 11.56
C THR A 96 3.41 25.13 10.41
N ASP A 97 2.25 25.31 9.79
CA ASP A 97 2.05 26.18 8.63
C ASP A 97 3.08 25.93 7.50
N SER A 98 3.39 24.66 7.27
CA SER A 98 4.45 24.19 6.36
C SER A 98 3.89 23.30 5.23
N ILE A 99 2.59 23.36 4.97
CA ILE A 99 1.98 22.61 3.86
C ILE A 99 2.57 23.09 2.54
N ASN A 100 2.93 22.15 1.69
CA ASN A 100 3.53 22.42 0.39
C ASN A 100 2.88 21.59 -0.73
N ALA A 101 3.16 21.99 -1.97
CA ALA A 101 2.65 21.35 -3.17
C ALA A 101 3.07 19.88 -3.31
N GLU A 102 4.26 19.53 -2.83
CA GLU A 102 4.79 18.16 -2.91
C GLU A 102 3.99 17.19 -2.04
N ALA A 103 3.77 17.52 -0.76
CA ALA A 103 3.01 16.69 0.16
C ALA A 103 1.57 16.48 -0.32
N LEU A 104 0.93 17.55 -0.82
CA LEU A 104 -0.39 17.45 -1.45
C LEU A 104 -0.37 16.62 -2.74
N GLY A 105 0.72 16.73 -3.53
CA GLY A 105 0.93 15.92 -4.73
C GLY A 105 0.95 14.42 -4.43
N HIS A 106 1.60 14.00 -3.33
CA HIS A 106 1.60 12.60 -2.90
C HIS A 106 0.21 12.09 -2.54
N LEU A 107 -0.57 12.87 -1.77
CA LEU A 107 -1.97 12.52 -1.47
C LEU A 107 -2.79 12.41 -2.77
N LEU A 108 -2.64 13.35 -3.70
CA LEU A 108 -3.35 13.32 -4.97
C LEU A 108 -3.02 12.07 -5.79
N SER A 109 -1.75 11.67 -5.86
CA SER A 109 -1.33 10.45 -6.56
C SER A 109 -2.04 9.24 -5.95
N LYS A 110 -1.94 9.07 -4.63
CA LYS A 110 -2.53 7.93 -3.93
C LYS A 110 -4.04 7.83 -4.12
N LEU A 111 -4.76 8.95 -4.12
CA LEU A 111 -6.21 8.96 -4.36
C LEU A 111 -6.57 8.53 -5.78
N ASN A 112 -5.78 8.95 -6.78
CA ASN A 112 -6.00 8.51 -8.16
C ASN A 112 -5.70 7.01 -8.32
N ASP A 113 -4.62 6.52 -7.72
CA ASP A 113 -4.24 5.10 -7.76
C ASP A 113 -5.31 4.21 -7.12
N LEU A 114 -5.84 4.62 -5.95
CA LEU A 114 -6.95 3.91 -5.31
C LEU A 114 -8.22 3.93 -6.17
N THR A 115 -8.56 5.08 -6.75
CA THR A 115 -9.72 5.21 -7.64
C THR A 115 -9.61 4.21 -8.80
N LEU A 116 -8.46 4.17 -9.47
CA LEU A 116 -8.20 3.25 -10.58
C LEU A 116 -8.33 1.79 -10.13
N HIS A 117 -7.67 1.42 -9.02
CA HIS A 117 -7.72 0.06 -8.49
C HIS A 117 -9.15 -0.40 -8.18
N PHE A 118 -9.97 0.50 -7.63
CA PHE A 118 -11.37 0.21 -7.33
C PHE A 118 -12.24 0.12 -8.59
N GLU A 119 -12.02 0.98 -9.59
CA GLU A 119 -12.68 0.88 -10.88
C GLU A 119 -12.36 -0.45 -11.59
N GLU A 120 -11.11 -0.90 -11.54
CA GLU A 120 -10.68 -2.20 -12.07
C GLU A 120 -11.32 -3.38 -11.32
N ALA A 121 -11.44 -3.29 -10.00
CA ALA A 121 -12.12 -4.31 -9.20
C ALA A 121 -13.60 -4.44 -9.61
N ILE A 122 -14.30 -3.31 -9.79
CA ILE A 122 -15.70 -3.30 -10.26
C ILE A 122 -15.79 -3.85 -11.68
N ALA A 123 -14.91 -3.43 -12.58
CA ALA A 123 -14.89 -3.90 -13.97
C ALA A 123 -14.64 -5.41 -14.09
N SER A 124 -13.92 -6.00 -13.14
CA SER A 124 -13.64 -7.44 -13.13
C SER A 124 -14.90 -8.31 -12.97
N GLY A 125 -15.98 -7.76 -12.40
CA GLY A 125 -17.20 -8.50 -12.09
C GLY A 125 -17.04 -9.57 -11.00
N SER A 126 -15.84 -9.74 -10.43
CA SER A 126 -15.59 -10.72 -9.38
C SER A 126 -16.15 -10.22 -8.06
N GLU A 127 -17.13 -10.93 -7.52
CA GLU A 127 -17.72 -10.64 -6.20
C GLU A 127 -16.65 -10.56 -5.11
N PHE A 128 -15.74 -11.53 -5.07
CA PHE A 128 -14.64 -11.55 -4.11
C PHE A 128 -13.77 -10.28 -4.19
N ARG A 129 -13.36 -9.87 -5.40
CA ARG A 129 -12.57 -8.64 -5.58
C ARG A 129 -13.36 -7.40 -5.20
N ILE A 130 -14.64 -7.34 -5.58
CA ILE A 130 -15.53 -6.21 -5.28
C ILE A 130 -15.72 -6.06 -3.77
N VAL A 131 -15.97 -7.15 -3.05
CA VAL A 131 -16.13 -7.15 -1.59
C VAL A 131 -14.84 -6.74 -0.90
N GLU A 132 -13.69 -7.31 -1.29
CA GLU A 132 -12.41 -6.96 -0.68
C GLU A 132 -12.03 -5.50 -0.95
N SER A 133 -12.13 -5.04 -2.21
CA SER A 133 -11.85 -3.64 -2.55
C SER A 133 -12.78 -2.65 -1.82
N ARG A 134 -14.06 -2.99 -1.63
CA ARG A 134 -14.98 -2.17 -0.84
C ARG A 134 -14.57 -2.13 0.64
N ARG A 135 -14.15 -3.26 1.22
CA ARG A 135 -13.63 -3.32 2.60
C ARG A 135 -12.43 -2.39 2.77
N ARG A 136 -11.52 -2.39 1.80
CA ARG A 136 -10.35 -1.50 1.77
C ARG A 136 -10.75 -0.03 1.69
N LEU A 137 -11.69 0.33 0.81
CA LEU A 137 -12.23 1.70 0.76
C LEU A 137 -12.80 2.14 2.12
N SER A 138 -13.58 1.27 2.78
CA SER A 138 -14.14 1.55 4.10
C SER A 138 -13.07 1.72 5.18
N ALA A 139 -12.03 0.88 5.19
CA ALA A 139 -10.91 0.98 6.12
C ALA A 139 -10.16 2.33 6.02
N ASN A 140 -10.15 2.93 4.83
CA ASN A 140 -9.55 4.23 4.56
C ASN A 140 -10.46 5.43 4.87
N GLY A 141 -11.76 5.22 5.16
CA GLY A 141 -12.75 6.29 5.33
C GLY A 141 -12.33 7.38 6.33
N LYS A 142 -11.90 6.99 7.53
CA LYS A 142 -11.47 7.94 8.57
C LYS A 142 -10.31 8.85 8.12
N TRP A 143 -9.44 8.37 7.23
CA TRP A 143 -8.31 9.13 6.71
C TRP A 143 -8.72 10.07 5.58
N LEU A 144 -9.72 9.66 4.79
CA LEU A 144 -10.35 10.51 3.78
C LEU A 144 -11.11 11.67 4.42
N ASP A 145 -11.86 11.41 5.50
CA ASP A 145 -12.59 12.44 6.25
C ASP A 145 -11.61 13.48 6.81
N ARG A 146 -10.57 13.03 7.49
CA ARG A 146 -9.53 13.91 8.02
C ARG A 146 -8.80 14.69 6.92
N GLY A 147 -8.50 14.05 5.79
CA GLY A 147 -7.91 14.73 4.63
C GLY A 147 -8.85 15.82 4.07
N THR A 148 -10.15 15.56 4.06
CA THR A 148 -11.18 16.53 3.63
C THR A 148 -11.20 17.76 4.53
N ASP A 149 -11.07 17.59 5.85
CA ASP A 149 -11.04 18.71 6.78
C ASP A 149 -9.79 19.59 6.60
N ILE A 150 -8.62 18.98 6.39
CA ILE A 150 -7.37 19.69 6.06
C ILE A 150 -7.56 20.51 4.78
N LEU A 151 -8.10 19.89 3.72
CA LEU A 151 -8.32 20.55 2.43
C LEU A 151 -9.36 21.67 2.51
N ARG A 152 -10.43 21.49 3.31
CA ARG A 152 -11.43 22.54 3.52
C ARG A 152 -10.79 23.76 4.18
N SER A 153 -9.91 23.56 5.15
CA SER A 153 -9.14 24.64 5.77
C SER A 153 -8.26 25.36 4.74
N LEU A 154 -7.50 24.62 3.93
CA LEU A 154 -6.62 25.19 2.90
C LEU A 154 -7.38 25.97 1.83
N LEU A 155 -8.51 25.45 1.37
CA LEU A 155 -9.33 26.11 0.34
C LEU A 155 -10.08 27.34 0.87
N SER A 156 -10.19 27.48 2.19
CA SER A 156 -10.81 28.65 2.83
C SER A 156 -9.79 29.74 3.17
N ASP A 157 -8.50 29.46 3.02
CA ASP A 157 -7.41 30.40 3.27
C ASP A 157 -7.17 31.30 2.04
N PRO A 158 -7.45 32.62 2.12
CA PRO A 158 -7.26 33.54 1.01
C PRO A 158 -5.78 33.81 0.69
N ASP A 159 -4.87 33.54 1.63
CA ASP A 159 -3.43 33.80 1.51
C ASP A 159 -2.66 32.54 1.08
N ALA A 160 -3.35 31.42 0.86
CA ALA A 160 -2.73 30.17 0.43
C ALA A 160 -1.96 30.32 -0.89
N PRO A 161 -0.74 29.78 -1.00
CA PRO A 161 0.02 29.78 -2.25
C PRO A 161 -0.78 29.18 -3.41
N PHE A 162 -0.69 29.80 -4.60
CA PHE A 162 -1.49 29.40 -5.76
C PHE A 162 -1.28 27.92 -6.15
N ASP A 163 -0.06 27.41 -6.06
CA ASP A 163 0.28 26.02 -6.37
C ASP A 163 -0.34 25.04 -5.36
N VAL A 164 -0.34 25.39 -4.07
CA VAL A 164 -1.02 24.66 -2.99
C VAL A 164 -2.53 24.64 -3.24
N ALA A 165 -3.15 25.79 -3.46
CA ALA A 165 -4.59 25.90 -3.72
C ALA A 165 -5.03 25.09 -4.96
N ARG A 166 -4.23 25.16 -6.03
CA ARG A 166 -4.48 24.41 -7.27
C ARG A 166 -4.44 22.89 -7.05
N ILE A 167 -3.48 22.39 -6.27
CA ILE A 167 -3.41 20.94 -5.97
C ILE A 167 -4.54 20.55 -5.02
N ALA A 168 -4.86 21.36 -4.01
CA ALA A 168 -5.99 21.12 -3.12
C ALA A 168 -7.33 20.97 -3.88
N GLN A 169 -7.57 21.82 -4.88
CA GLN A 169 -8.75 21.70 -5.74
C GLN A 169 -8.76 20.39 -6.55
N ARG A 170 -7.61 19.97 -7.10
CA ARG A 170 -7.48 18.68 -7.80
C ARG A 170 -7.72 17.50 -6.87
N ILE A 171 -7.33 17.60 -5.61
CA ILE A 171 -7.63 16.59 -4.59
C ILE A 171 -9.14 16.52 -4.34
N GLY A 172 -9.83 17.66 -4.21
CA GLY A 172 -11.30 17.67 -4.08
C GLY A 172 -12.02 17.00 -5.25
N LEU A 173 -11.51 17.19 -6.47
CA LEU A 173 -12.01 16.47 -7.65
C LEU A 173 -11.75 14.95 -7.55
N ALA A 174 -10.56 14.53 -7.12
CA ALA A 174 -10.22 13.13 -6.92
C ALA A 174 -11.10 12.47 -5.85
N GLN A 175 -11.33 13.13 -4.71
CA GLN A 175 -12.25 12.69 -3.66
C GLN A 175 -13.68 12.54 -4.19
N SER A 176 -14.12 13.47 -5.04
CA SER A 176 -15.44 13.36 -5.69
C SER A 176 -15.53 12.16 -6.64
N ARG A 177 -14.42 11.76 -7.29
CA ARG A 177 -14.39 10.52 -8.10
C ARG A 177 -14.50 9.30 -7.20
N LEU A 178 -13.72 9.27 -6.11
CA LEU A 178 -13.71 8.18 -5.15
C LEU A 178 -15.10 7.96 -4.51
N ALA A 179 -15.82 9.03 -4.18
CA ALA A 179 -17.20 8.95 -3.70
C ALA A 179 -18.17 8.33 -4.73
N ARG A 180 -17.96 8.58 -6.03
CA ARG A 180 -18.76 7.93 -7.09
C ARG A 180 -18.44 6.44 -7.22
N VAL A 181 -17.18 6.06 -6.97
CA VAL A 181 -16.76 4.66 -6.94
C VAL A 181 -17.41 3.91 -5.78
N ASP A 182 -17.54 4.51 -4.60
CA ASP A 182 -18.29 3.93 -3.48
C ASP A 182 -19.74 3.59 -3.87
N ALA A 183 -20.43 4.53 -4.51
CA ALA A 183 -21.77 4.30 -5.04
C ALA A 183 -21.80 3.21 -6.15
N ALA A 184 -20.72 3.08 -6.93
CA ALA A 184 -20.60 2.05 -7.96
C ALA A 184 -20.41 0.64 -7.36
N PHE A 185 -19.66 0.51 -6.26
CA PHE A 185 -19.57 -0.74 -5.50
C PHE A 185 -20.96 -1.22 -5.05
N GLN A 186 -21.77 -0.33 -4.47
CA GLN A 186 -23.11 -0.70 -4.01
C GLN A 186 -23.99 -1.20 -5.16
N ARG A 187 -23.92 -0.56 -6.34
CA ARG A 187 -24.65 -1.01 -7.53
C ARG A 187 -24.15 -2.36 -8.04
N ALA A 188 -22.83 -2.58 -8.05
CA ALA A 188 -22.23 -3.84 -8.49
C ALA A 188 -22.66 -5.00 -7.59
N LEU A 189 -22.61 -4.81 -6.27
CA LEU A 189 -23.05 -5.81 -5.29
C LEU A 189 -24.56 -6.11 -5.42
N ASN A 190 -25.41 -5.09 -5.56
CA ASN A 190 -26.84 -5.30 -5.77
C ASN A 190 -27.11 -6.12 -7.05
N LYS A 191 -26.34 -5.89 -8.11
CA LYS A 191 -26.44 -6.65 -9.36
C LYS A 191 -26.04 -8.11 -9.16
N ILE A 192 -24.94 -8.36 -8.45
CA ILE A 192 -24.49 -9.72 -8.10
C ILE A 192 -25.56 -10.45 -7.29
N GLU A 193 -26.09 -9.80 -6.23
CA GLU A 193 -27.16 -10.36 -5.40
C GLU A 193 -28.41 -10.71 -6.21
N THR A 194 -28.83 -9.83 -7.14
CA THR A 194 -29.99 -10.08 -8.01
C THR A 194 -29.77 -11.25 -8.97
N GLN A 195 -28.52 -11.49 -9.37
CA GLN A 195 -28.13 -12.58 -10.27
C GLN A 195 -27.72 -13.85 -9.51
N ARG A 196 -27.84 -13.87 -8.18
CA ARG A 196 -27.36 -14.98 -7.35
C ARG A 196 -28.21 -16.22 -7.56
N VAL A 197 -27.56 -17.31 -7.95
CA VAL A 197 -28.20 -18.63 -8.08
C VAL A 197 -28.13 -19.35 -6.74
N THR A 198 -29.29 -19.68 -6.17
CA THR A 198 -29.39 -20.56 -4.99
C THR A 198 -29.45 -22.01 -5.44
N LEU A 199 -28.61 -22.85 -4.84
CA LEU A 199 -28.49 -24.27 -5.08
C LEU A 199 -29.40 -25.01 -4.09
N GLY A 200 -30.48 -25.60 -4.62
CA GLY A 200 -31.43 -26.40 -3.84
C GLY A 200 -32.23 -25.59 -2.81
N SER A 201 -32.81 -26.30 -1.84
CA SER A 201 -33.66 -25.73 -0.77
C SER A 201 -32.89 -25.28 0.47
N SER A 202 -31.56 -25.50 0.52
CA SER A 202 -30.70 -25.16 1.66
C SER A 202 -30.33 -23.67 1.72
N GLY A 203 -30.58 -22.91 0.65
CA GLY A 203 -30.21 -21.50 0.54
C GLY A 203 -28.74 -21.24 0.23
N ILE A 204 -27.94 -22.29 -0.04
CA ILE A 204 -26.53 -22.16 -0.42
C ILE A 204 -26.44 -21.54 -1.81
N SER A 205 -25.62 -20.50 -1.99
CA SER A 205 -25.40 -19.86 -3.29
C SER A 205 -24.17 -20.41 -4.02
N SER A 206 -24.10 -20.19 -5.34
CA SER A 206 -22.88 -20.46 -6.12
C SER A 206 -21.64 -19.73 -5.56
N SER A 207 -21.84 -18.53 -5.00
CA SER A 207 -20.79 -17.74 -4.36
C SER A 207 -20.30 -18.39 -3.06
N ASP A 208 -21.20 -18.98 -2.26
CA ASP A 208 -20.82 -19.72 -1.04
C ASP A 208 -19.96 -20.95 -1.39
N VAL A 209 -20.32 -21.66 -2.47
CA VAL A 209 -19.54 -22.79 -2.97
C VAL A 209 -18.16 -22.33 -3.45
N THR A 210 -18.11 -21.21 -4.19
CA THR A 210 -16.84 -20.64 -4.68
C THR A 210 -15.93 -20.20 -3.52
N ALA A 211 -16.49 -19.53 -2.52
CA ALA A 211 -15.77 -19.10 -1.33
C ALA A 211 -15.25 -20.29 -0.51
N TRP A 212 -16.06 -21.34 -0.36
CA TRP A 212 -15.67 -22.56 0.32
C TRP A 212 -14.56 -23.31 -0.42
N LEU A 213 -14.68 -23.45 -1.75
CA LEU A 213 -13.64 -24.06 -2.61
C LEU A 213 -12.31 -23.32 -2.50
N GLY A 214 -12.34 -21.98 -2.44
CA GLY A 214 -11.14 -21.16 -2.27
C GLY A 214 -10.39 -21.34 -0.95
N GLN A 215 -11.03 -21.95 0.07
CA GLN A 215 -10.41 -22.24 1.37
C GLN A 215 -9.82 -23.66 1.45
N GLN A 216 -10.05 -24.49 0.44
CA GLN A 216 -9.57 -25.88 0.44
C GLN A 216 -8.10 -25.95 0.04
N ASN A 217 -7.38 -26.93 0.57
CA ASN A 217 -6.01 -27.22 0.14
C ASN A 217 -6.00 -28.01 -1.18
N MET A 218 -4.82 -28.11 -1.80
CA MET A 218 -4.69 -28.70 -3.14
C MET A 218 -5.07 -30.19 -3.16
N ASP A 219 -4.77 -30.94 -2.10
CA ASP A 219 -5.13 -32.37 -1.98
C ASP A 219 -6.64 -32.57 -1.87
N ALA A 220 -7.32 -31.73 -1.08
CA ALA A 220 -8.78 -31.75 -0.92
C ALA A 220 -9.48 -31.40 -2.24
N LEU A 221 -9.00 -30.38 -2.96
CA LEU A 221 -9.52 -30.02 -4.27
C LEU A 221 -9.30 -31.14 -5.30
N ALA A 222 -8.13 -31.77 -5.31
CA ALA A 222 -7.83 -32.89 -6.20
C ALA A 222 -8.74 -34.10 -5.92
N ALA A 223 -8.99 -34.41 -4.64
CA ALA A 223 -9.91 -35.48 -4.24
C ALA A 223 -11.37 -35.19 -4.68
N MET A 224 -11.83 -33.94 -4.59
CA MET A 224 -13.16 -33.54 -5.07
C MET A 224 -13.28 -33.60 -6.59
N ALA A 225 -12.19 -33.36 -7.32
CA ALA A 225 -12.16 -33.36 -8.78
C ALA A 225 -12.04 -34.76 -9.40
N PHE A 226 -11.62 -35.77 -8.62
CA PHE A 226 -11.19 -37.10 -9.09
C PHE A 226 -12.24 -37.86 -9.94
N ASP A 227 -13.52 -37.53 -9.81
CA ASP A 227 -14.62 -38.14 -10.61
C ASP A 227 -15.56 -37.08 -11.22
N ALA A 228 -15.21 -35.80 -11.10
CA ALA A 228 -16.01 -34.67 -11.58
C ALA A 228 -15.55 -34.16 -12.96
N ILE A 229 -14.34 -34.52 -13.38
CA ILE A 229 -13.77 -34.16 -14.68
C ILE A 229 -13.87 -35.38 -15.59
N THR A 230 -14.71 -35.28 -16.62
CA THR A 230 -14.80 -36.33 -17.65
C THR A 230 -13.88 -35.98 -18.82
N ASP A 231 -13.23 -36.99 -19.42
CA ASP A 231 -12.27 -36.81 -20.52
C ASP A 231 -12.89 -36.33 -21.85
N THR A 232 -14.22 -36.11 -21.90
CA THR A 232 -14.92 -35.78 -23.14
C THR A 232 -15.85 -34.59 -22.98
N PRO A 233 -15.62 -33.46 -23.70
CA PRO A 233 -16.60 -32.39 -23.77
C PRO A 233 -17.89 -32.94 -24.41
N HIS A 234 -19.00 -32.86 -23.68
CA HIS A 234 -20.31 -33.22 -24.22
C HIS A 234 -20.74 -32.13 -25.20
N ILE A 235 -20.48 -32.33 -26.49
CA ILE A 235 -20.99 -31.44 -27.56
C ILE A 235 -22.46 -31.84 -27.76
N PRO A 236 -23.45 -30.98 -27.45
CA PRO A 236 -24.82 -31.26 -27.84
C PRO A 236 -24.88 -31.13 -29.37
N LEU A 237 -24.94 -32.28 -30.05
CA LEU A 237 -25.26 -32.32 -31.48
C LEU A 237 -26.64 -31.67 -31.66
N LEU A 238 -26.65 -30.54 -32.37
CA LEU A 238 -27.87 -29.95 -32.92
C LEU A 238 -28.54 -31.00 -33.80
N ALA A 239 -29.72 -31.46 -33.39
CA ALA A 239 -30.66 -32.23 -34.20
C ALA A 239 -31.89 -31.37 -34.46
#